data_AF-D8DV54-F1
#
_entry.id   AF-D8DV54-F1
#
_cell.length_a   1.000
_cell.length_b   1.000
_cell.length_c   1.000
_cell.angle_alpha   90.00
_cell.angle_beta   90.00
_cell.angle_gamma   90.00
#
_symmetry.space_group_name_H-M   'P 1'
#
loop_
_entity.id
_entity.type
_entity.pdbx_description
1 polymer ?
#
loop_
_entity_poly.entity_id
_entity_poly.type
_entity_poly.pdbx_seq_one_letter_code
_entity_poly.pdbx_strand_id
1 'polypeptide(L)'
;MYCIAHARSKFFYAYERGKDYRAKDFLDWFGWLYGREETYRKQNLSPAEIKKRRNDSETTECIVKIYSRMCELQKDDSIKGELMTKALNYLSNGWKKFFTFREDGNYEIDNLEAERCIRPLTVNRKNAPILGSESGVENLCLYMTLVETCKKNNISPLRYFERFFDIIAKTNGVGIEWDQMTPSKLCQES
;
A
#
# COMPACT_ATOMS: atom_id res chain seq x y z
N MET A 1 0.82 7.25 6.73
CA MET A 1 1.46 6.72 5.51
C MET A 1 1.24 7.71 4.38
N TYR A 2 2.29 8.08 3.65
CA TYR A 2 2.23 9.07 2.57
C TYR A 2 2.38 8.33 1.23
N CYS A 3 1.30 8.19 0.47
CA CYS A 3 1.32 7.61 -0.88
C CYS A 3 0.56 8.47 -1.90
N ILE A 4 0.95 8.39 -3.17
CA ILE A 4 0.35 9.21 -4.24
C ILE A 4 -1.14 8.90 -4.40
N ALA A 5 -1.56 7.65 -4.24
CA ALA A 5 -2.98 7.26 -4.27
C ALA A 5 -3.83 8.04 -3.24
N HIS A 6 -3.30 8.22 -2.02
CA HIS A 6 -3.96 9.00 -0.99
C HIS A 6 -3.96 10.50 -1.28
N ALA A 7 -2.85 11.04 -1.81
CA ALA A 7 -2.79 12.43 -2.24
C ALA A 7 -3.83 12.71 -3.34
N ARG A 8 -3.83 11.89 -4.39
CA ARG A 8 -4.79 11.94 -5.51
C ARG A 8 -6.23 11.86 -5.01
N SER A 9 -6.53 10.97 -4.07
CA SER A 9 -7.87 10.86 -3.48
C SER A 9 -8.32 12.15 -2.77
N LYS A 10 -7.41 12.84 -2.08
CA LYS A 10 -7.74 14.13 -1.43
C LYS A 10 -8.02 15.23 -2.44
N PHE A 11 -7.21 15.32 -3.49
CA PHE A 11 -7.47 16.26 -4.59
C PHE A 11 -8.78 15.94 -5.32
N PHE A 12 -9.12 14.65 -5.47
CA PHE A 12 -10.40 14.25 -6.03
C PHE A 12 -11.58 14.74 -5.19
N TYR A 13 -11.51 14.62 -3.86
CA TYR A 13 -12.56 15.18 -2.99
C TYR A 13 -12.60 16.71 -3.04
N ALA A 14 -11.45 17.39 -3.12
CA ALA A 14 -11.41 18.84 -3.30
C ALA A 14 -12.09 19.29 -4.61
N TYR A 15 -11.88 18.53 -5.70
CA TYR A 15 -12.53 18.76 -6.99
C TYR A 15 -14.04 18.48 -6.94
N GLU A 16 -14.43 17.26 -6.57
CA GLU A 16 -15.82 16.80 -6.67
C GLU A 16 -16.75 17.43 -5.63
N ARG A 17 -16.29 17.49 -4.37
CA ARG A 17 -17.10 17.97 -3.24
C ARG A 17 -16.82 19.42 -2.91
N GLY A 18 -15.54 19.80 -2.92
CA GLY A 18 -15.11 21.17 -2.67
C GLY A 18 -15.38 22.11 -3.84
N LYS A 19 -15.68 21.57 -5.04
CA LYS A 19 -15.84 22.32 -6.31
C LYS A 19 -14.64 23.23 -6.62
N ASP A 20 -13.47 22.85 -6.11
CA ASP A 20 -12.23 23.56 -6.35
C ASP A 20 -11.56 22.98 -7.60
N TYR A 21 -11.85 23.60 -8.74
CA TYR A 21 -11.38 23.11 -10.04
C TYR A 21 -9.86 23.17 -10.20
N ARG A 22 -9.13 23.92 -9.37
CA ARG A 22 -7.66 23.94 -9.34
C ARG A 22 -7.08 22.57 -8.95
N ALA A 23 -7.87 21.72 -8.28
CA ALA A 23 -7.46 20.36 -7.96
C ALA A 23 -7.27 19.48 -9.20
N LYS A 24 -7.88 19.85 -10.34
CA LYS A 24 -7.78 19.11 -11.60
C LYS A 24 -6.35 19.02 -12.10
N ASP A 25 -5.59 20.11 -12.01
CA ASP A 25 -4.18 20.16 -12.41
C ASP A 25 -3.39 19.00 -11.77
N PHE A 26 -3.56 18.80 -10.46
CA PHE A 26 -2.93 17.72 -9.71
C PHE A 26 -3.42 16.33 -10.14
N LEU A 27 -4.73 16.17 -10.36
CA LEU A 27 -5.31 14.89 -10.80
C LEU A 27 -4.76 14.46 -12.16
N ASP A 28 -4.62 15.40 -13.08
CA ASP A 28 -4.10 15.17 -14.42
C ASP A 28 -2.61 14.80 -14.36
N TRP A 29 -1.80 15.52 -13.57
CA TRP A 29 -0.38 15.20 -13.40
C TRP A 29 -0.14 13.86 -12.69
N PHE A 30 -0.90 13.54 -11.64
CA PHE A 30 -0.84 12.20 -11.04
C PHE A 30 -1.28 11.13 -12.03
N GLY A 31 -2.34 11.39 -12.80
CA GLY A 31 -2.80 10.49 -13.86
C GLY A 31 -1.73 10.22 -14.90
N TRP A 32 -1.00 11.26 -15.32
CA TRP A 32 0.12 11.12 -16.25
C TRP A 32 1.26 10.26 -15.67
N LEU A 33 1.65 10.46 -14.40
CA LEU A 33 2.64 9.61 -13.73
C LEU A 33 2.21 8.14 -13.69
N TYR A 34 0.94 7.87 -13.33
CA TYR A 34 0.39 6.52 -13.36
C TYR A 34 0.36 5.91 -14.77
N GLY A 35 0.07 6.72 -15.79
CA GLY A 35 0.14 6.30 -17.18
C GLY A 35 1.52 5.80 -17.56
N ARG A 36 2.58 6.48 -17.09
CA ARG A 36 3.96 6.03 -17.32
C ARG A 36 4.27 4.71 -16.62
N GLU A 37 3.88 4.55 -15.36
CA GLU A 37 4.07 3.29 -14.63
C GLU A 37 3.35 2.11 -15.30
N GLU A 38 2.17 2.36 -15.87
CA GLU A 38 1.47 1.37 -16.70
C GLU A 38 2.25 1.01 -17.97
N THR A 39 2.86 1.99 -18.64
CA THR A 39 3.71 1.69 -19.82
C THR A 39 4.93 0.84 -19.45
N TYR A 40 5.54 1.09 -18.29
CA TYR A 40 6.69 0.30 -17.82
C TYR A 40 6.30 -1.15 -17.57
N ARG A 41 5.13 -1.37 -16.93
CA ARG A 41 4.55 -2.70 -16.70
C ARG A 41 4.26 -3.42 -18.02
N LYS A 42 3.62 -2.75 -18.98
CA LYS A 42 3.32 -3.34 -20.30
C LYS A 42 4.56 -3.70 -21.12
N GLN A 43 5.65 -2.96 -20.95
CA GLN A 43 6.92 -3.21 -21.63
C GLN A 43 7.81 -4.21 -20.87
N ASN A 44 7.40 -4.68 -19.69
CA ASN A 44 8.20 -5.54 -18.81
C ASN A 44 9.63 -5.00 -18.58
N LEU A 45 9.73 -3.69 -18.33
CA LEU A 45 11.03 -3.05 -18.10
C LEU A 45 11.69 -3.59 -16.83
N SER A 46 13.01 -3.69 -16.85
CA SER A 46 13.79 -4.02 -15.66
C SER A 46 13.74 -2.91 -14.61
N PRO A 47 13.96 -3.21 -13.31
CA PRO A 47 14.04 -2.19 -12.26
C PRO A 47 15.04 -1.06 -12.56
N ALA A 48 16.18 -1.38 -13.20
CA ALA A 48 17.17 -0.38 -13.59
C ALA A 48 16.64 0.60 -14.65
N GLU A 49 15.92 0.09 -15.65
CA GLU A 49 15.29 0.91 -16.70
C GLU A 49 14.14 1.76 -16.14
N ILE A 50 13.32 1.18 -15.26
CA ILE A 50 12.25 1.90 -14.57
C ILE A 50 12.84 3.07 -13.78
N LYS A 51 13.89 2.83 -12.97
CA LYS A 51 14.59 3.89 -12.23
C LYS A 51 15.10 4.99 -13.17
N LYS A 52 15.70 4.62 -14.30
CA LYS A 52 16.18 5.58 -15.30
C LYS A 52 15.02 6.42 -15.87
N ARG A 53 13.92 5.79 -16.26
CA ARG A 53 12.73 6.44 -16.84
C ARG A 53 11.99 7.33 -15.83
N ARG A 54 11.94 6.95 -14.55
CA ARG A 54 11.41 7.77 -13.45
C ARG A 54 12.25 9.03 -13.18
N ASN A 55 13.48 9.06 -13.67
CA ASN A 55 14.42 10.17 -13.49
C ASN A 55 14.75 10.93 -14.78
N ASP A 56 13.96 10.71 -15.83
CA ASP A 56 14.10 11.50 -17.05
C ASP A 56 13.60 12.94 -16.88
N SER A 57 13.87 13.75 -17.91
CA SER A 57 13.49 15.16 -17.93
C SER A 57 11.98 15.36 -17.85
N GLU A 58 11.20 14.56 -18.57
CA GLU A 58 9.74 14.65 -18.60
C GLU A 58 9.13 14.39 -17.21
N THR A 59 9.55 13.32 -16.54
CA THR A 59 9.06 12.97 -15.20
C THR A 59 9.46 14.05 -14.19
N THR A 60 10.69 14.55 -14.30
CA THR A 60 11.19 15.62 -13.43
C THR A 60 10.40 16.92 -13.66
N GLU A 61 10.12 17.28 -14.90
CA GLU A 61 9.32 18.47 -15.23
C GLU A 61 7.90 18.37 -14.67
N CYS A 62 7.25 17.20 -14.78
CA CYS A 62 5.93 16.97 -14.19
C CYS A 62 5.95 17.15 -12.66
N ILE A 63 6.98 16.63 -11.99
CA ILE A 63 7.13 16.77 -10.52
C ILE A 63 7.37 18.23 -10.12
N VAL A 64 8.17 18.96 -10.89
CA VAL A 64 8.39 20.39 -10.68
C VAL A 64 7.08 21.17 -10.86
N LYS A 65 6.27 20.84 -11.87
CA LYS A 65 4.94 21.46 -12.06
C LYS A 65 4.04 21.23 -10.83
N ILE A 66 3.98 20.00 -10.31
CA ILE A 66 3.23 19.67 -9.09
C ILE A 66 3.74 20.52 -7.92
N TYR A 67 5.07 20.62 -7.74
CA TYR A 67 5.68 21.36 -6.63
C TYR A 67 5.37 22.86 -6.70
N SER A 68 5.65 23.49 -7.84
CA SER A 68 5.43 24.91 -8.06
C SER A 68 3.97 25.27 -7.83
N ARG A 69 3.04 24.47 -8.38
CA ARG A 69 1.61 24.69 -8.21
C ARG A 69 1.17 24.53 -6.76
N MET A 70 1.71 23.56 -6.04
CA MET A 70 1.45 23.40 -4.61
C MET A 70 1.90 24.64 -3.84
N CYS A 71 3.11 25.14 -4.08
CA CYS A 71 3.63 26.33 -3.39
C CYS A 71 2.84 27.61 -3.73
N GLU A 72 2.40 27.79 -4.97
CA GLU A 72 1.51 28.88 -5.38
C GLU A 72 0.21 28.87 -4.58
N LEU A 73 -0.48 27.71 -4.56
CA LEU A 73 -1.78 27.58 -3.89
C LEU A 73 -1.69 27.56 -2.36
N GLN A 74 -0.51 27.26 -1.80
CA GLN A 74 -0.29 27.38 -0.36
C GLN A 74 -0.22 28.84 0.11
N LYS A 75 0.35 29.73 -0.71
CA LYS A 75 0.48 31.16 -0.40
C LYS A 75 -0.84 31.92 -0.52
N ASP A 76 -1.76 31.41 -1.34
CA ASP A 76 -3.08 32.00 -1.53
C ASP A 76 -4.10 31.41 -0.54
N ASP A 77 -4.22 32.05 0.63
CA ASP A 77 -5.23 31.71 1.66
C ASP A 77 -6.63 32.21 1.32
N SER A 78 -6.79 33.08 0.32
CA SER A 78 -7.99 33.89 0.18
C SER A 78 -9.22 33.14 -0.32
N ILE A 79 -9.05 31.98 -0.99
CA ILE A 79 -10.16 31.25 -1.65
C ILE A 79 -9.96 29.72 -1.60
N LYS A 80 -9.31 29.14 -0.59
CA LYS A 80 -9.17 27.67 -0.50
C LYS A 80 -10.16 27.04 0.47
N GLY A 81 -11.02 26.15 -0.04
CA GLY A 81 -11.91 25.35 0.79
C GLY A 81 -11.13 24.37 1.67
N GLU A 82 -11.71 23.94 2.78
CA GLU A 82 -11.07 23.04 3.76
C GLU A 82 -10.47 21.78 3.13
N LEU A 83 -11.17 21.19 2.14
CA LEU A 83 -10.71 20.00 1.43
C LEU A 83 -9.46 20.25 0.59
N MET A 84 -9.37 21.40 -0.08
CA MET A 84 -8.18 21.79 -0.84
C MET A 84 -7.00 22.03 0.10
N THR A 85 -7.22 22.75 1.21
CA THR A 85 -6.18 22.96 2.24
C THR A 85 -5.67 21.64 2.81
N LYS A 86 -6.56 20.69 3.10
CA LYS A 86 -6.19 19.33 3.54
C LYS A 86 -5.37 18.58 2.49
N ALA A 87 -5.71 18.70 1.21
CA ALA A 87 -4.98 18.06 0.13
C ALA A 87 -3.56 18.65 -0.01
N LEU A 88 -3.43 19.98 -0.05
CA LEU A 88 -2.15 20.68 -0.14
C LEU A 88 -1.25 20.40 1.07
N ASN A 89 -1.79 20.43 2.28
CA ASN A 89 -1.03 20.12 3.49
C ASN A 89 -0.55 18.67 3.50
N TYR A 90 -1.38 17.73 3.06
CA TYR A 90 -0.98 16.34 2.95
C TYR A 90 0.15 16.15 1.91
N LEU A 91 0.05 16.81 0.75
CA LEU A 91 1.06 16.77 -0.30
C LEU A 91 2.39 17.39 0.18
N SER A 92 2.33 18.54 0.84
CA SER A 92 3.51 19.26 1.35
C SER A 92 4.22 18.49 2.46
N ASN A 93 3.47 18.00 3.45
CA ASN A 93 4.03 17.25 4.58
C ASN A 93 4.66 15.92 4.15
N GLY A 94 4.12 15.31 3.09
CA GLY A 94 4.59 14.03 2.57
C GLY A 94 5.60 14.16 1.42
N TRP A 95 5.98 15.36 0.98
CA TRP A 95 6.67 15.58 -0.29
C TRP A 95 7.84 14.63 -0.55
N LYS A 96 8.80 14.57 0.39
CA LYS A 96 9.99 13.70 0.28
C LYS A 96 9.64 12.20 0.18
N LYS A 97 8.53 11.79 0.81
CA LYS A 97 8.09 10.39 0.88
C LYS A 97 7.32 9.97 -0.37
N PHE A 98 6.55 10.87 -0.98
CA PHE A 98 5.78 10.54 -2.20
C PHE A 98 6.67 10.15 -3.38
N PHE A 99 7.87 10.72 -3.46
CA PHE A 99 8.78 10.51 -4.59
C PHE A 99 9.94 9.56 -4.29
N THR A 100 9.92 8.85 -3.15
CA THR A 100 10.94 7.84 -2.81
C THR A 100 10.94 6.66 -3.79
N PHE A 101 9.83 6.40 -4.49
CA PHE A 101 9.76 5.38 -5.55
C PHE A 101 10.71 5.66 -6.73
N ARG A 102 11.25 6.87 -6.86
CA ARG A 102 12.25 7.21 -7.88
C ARG A 102 13.65 6.69 -7.56
N GLU A 103 13.91 6.35 -6.30
CA GLU A 103 15.23 5.91 -5.82
C GLU A 103 15.50 4.43 -6.13
N ASP A 104 14.46 3.61 -6.24
CA ASP A 104 14.54 2.19 -6.54
C ASP A 104 13.42 1.78 -7.50
N GLY A 105 13.78 1.12 -8.60
CA GLY A 105 12.82 0.62 -9.59
C GLY A 105 12.01 -0.58 -9.13
N ASN A 106 12.40 -1.22 -8.02
CA ASN A 106 11.61 -2.28 -7.37
C ASN A 106 10.43 -1.73 -6.57
N TYR A 107 10.41 -0.43 -6.28
CA TYR A 107 9.29 0.18 -5.57
C TYR A 107 8.13 0.45 -6.52
N GLU A 108 6.92 0.22 -6.03
CA GLU A 108 5.70 0.70 -6.66
C GLU A 108 5.52 2.21 -6.44
N ILE A 109 4.83 2.87 -7.38
CA ILE A 109 4.53 4.31 -7.31
C ILE A 109 3.61 4.68 -6.14
N ASP A 110 2.78 3.72 -5.72
CA ASP A 110 2.02 3.83 -4.50
C ASP A 110 2.28 2.62 -3.62
N ASN A 111 1.71 2.68 -2.43
CA ASN A 111 1.92 1.67 -1.43
C ASN A 111 0.58 1.00 -1.10
N LEU A 112 -0.30 0.91 -2.12
CA LEU A 112 -1.60 0.27 -1.99
C LEU A 112 -1.46 -1.23 -1.76
N GLU A 113 -0.46 -1.87 -2.36
CA GLU A 113 -0.22 -3.29 -2.14
C GLU A 113 0.17 -3.55 -0.68
N ALA A 114 1.16 -2.83 -0.12
CA ALA A 114 1.48 -3.04 1.28
C ALA A 114 0.35 -2.58 2.20
N GLU A 115 -0.38 -1.50 1.87
CA GLU A 115 -1.60 -1.12 2.60
C GLU A 115 -2.65 -2.24 2.60
N ARG A 116 -2.89 -2.89 1.46
CA ARG A 116 -3.81 -4.02 1.35
C ARG A 116 -3.32 -5.22 2.16
N CYS A 117 -2.02 -5.53 2.12
CA CYS A 117 -1.41 -6.59 2.90
C CYS A 117 -1.53 -6.35 4.42
N ILE A 118 -1.37 -5.11 4.89
CA ILE A 118 -1.50 -4.78 6.31
C ILE A 118 -2.95 -4.49 6.74
N ARG A 119 -3.87 -4.24 5.79
CA ARG A 119 -5.24 -3.83 6.13
C ARG A 119 -5.98 -4.87 6.99
N PRO A 120 -5.90 -6.19 6.70
CA PRO A 120 -6.40 -7.22 7.59
C PRO A 120 -5.87 -7.10 9.03
N LEU A 121 -4.57 -6.78 9.20
CA LEU A 121 -3.97 -6.57 10.52
C LEU A 121 -4.57 -5.36 11.21
N THR A 122 -4.65 -4.22 10.53
CA THR A 122 -5.17 -2.97 11.13
C THR A 122 -6.66 -3.02 11.44
N VAL A 123 -7.46 -3.75 10.65
CA VAL A 123 -8.90 -3.96 10.90
C VAL A 123 -9.10 -4.94 12.04
N ASN A 124 -8.39 -6.08 12.06
CA ASN A 124 -8.42 -7.00 13.18
C ASN A 124 -7.91 -6.34 14.46
N ARG A 125 -6.94 -5.42 14.38
CA ARG A 125 -6.46 -4.66 15.53
C ARG A 125 -7.51 -3.77 16.18
N LYS A 126 -8.44 -3.22 15.39
CA LYS A 126 -9.58 -2.45 15.90
C LYS A 126 -10.68 -3.33 16.51
N ASN A 127 -10.76 -4.61 16.12
CA ASN A 127 -11.83 -5.53 16.49
C ASN A 127 -11.40 -6.64 17.46
N ALA A 128 -10.12 -6.69 17.84
CA ALA A 128 -9.58 -7.68 18.77
C ALA A 128 -9.21 -7.00 20.10
N PRO A 129 -9.99 -7.23 21.17
CA PRO A 129 -9.66 -6.79 22.53
C PRO A 129 -8.34 -7.38 23.09
N ILE A 130 -7.75 -8.34 22.39
CA ILE A 130 -6.59 -9.14 22.80
C ILE A 130 -5.25 -8.39 22.63
N LEU A 131 -5.24 -7.25 21.93
CA LEU A 131 -4.04 -6.45 21.66
C LEU A 131 -3.64 -5.50 22.79
N GLY A 132 -3.74 -5.96 24.04
CA GLY A 132 -3.24 -5.24 25.22
C GLY A 132 -1.80 -5.60 25.62
N SER A 133 -1.26 -6.72 25.10
CA SER A 133 0.06 -7.24 25.46
C SER A 133 0.94 -7.52 24.24
N GLU A 134 2.26 -7.48 24.44
CA GLU A 134 3.29 -7.84 23.45
C GLU A 134 3.08 -9.26 22.89
N SER A 135 2.78 -10.22 23.78
CA SER A 135 2.43 -11.60 23.40
C SER A 135 1.17 -11.71 22.52
N GLY A 136 0.19 -10.81 22.70
CA GLY A 136 -1.00 -10.76 21.85
C GLY A 136 -0.70 -10.27 20.44
N VAL A 137 0.23 -9.33 20.30
CA VAL A 137 0.72 -8.83 19.01
C VAL A 137 1.50 -9.93 18.27
N GLU A 138 2.42 -10.62 18.96
CA GLU A 138 3.22 -11.70 18.38
C GLU A 138 2.34 -12.84 17.85
N ASN A 139 1.38 -13.29 18.65
CA ASN A 139 0.44 -14.33 18.23
C ASN A 139 -0.38 -13.90 17.02
N LEU A 140 -0.88 -12.66 16.99
CA LEU A 140 -1.61 -12.15 15.83
C LEU A 140 -0.74 -12.12 14.58
N CYS A 141 0.50 -11.65 14.67
CA CYS A 141 1.45 -11.65 13.56
C CYS A 141 1.70 -13.07 13.03
N LEU A 142 1.84 -14.06 13.93
CA LEU A 142 2.00 -15.46 13.55
C LEU A 142 0.79 -15.99 12.78
N TYR A 143 -0.43 -15.83 13.32
CA TYR A 143 -1.66 -16.28 12.63
C TYR A 143 -1.80 -15.65 11.25
N MET A 144 -1.49 -14.37 11.14
CA MET A 144 -1.64 -13.63 9.90
C MET A 144 -0.58 -14.03 8.89
N THR A 145 0.64 -14.33 9.32
CA THR A 145 1.69 -14.92 8.48
C THR A 145 1.23 -16.25 7.89
N LEU A 146 0.60 -17.11 8.69
CA LEU A 146 0.05 -18.39 8.22
C LEU A 146 -1.09 -18.18 7.21
N VAL A 147 -2.02 -17.26 7.48
CA VAL A 147 -3.13 -16.92 6.57
C VAL A 147 -2.61 -16.40 5.22
N GLU A 148 -1.66 -15.46 5.24
CA GLU A 148 -1.08 -14.91 4.01
C GLU A 148 -0.27 -15.96 3.25
N THR A 149 0.41 -16.87 3.95
CA THR A 149 1.09 -18.01 3.34
C THR A 149 0.10 -18.97 2.68
N CYS A 150 -1.06 -19.24 3.29
CA CYS A 150 -2.14 -20.03 2.68
C CYS A 150 -2.61 -19.37 1.37
N LYS A 151 -2.91 -18.07 1.42
CA LYS A 151 -3.37 -17.31 0.23
C LYS A 151 -2.34 -17.33 -0.89
N LYS A 152 -1.05 -17.12 -0.59
CA LYS A 152 0.04 -17.18 -1.58
C LYS A 152 0.15 -18.55 -2.27
N ASN A 153 -0.23 -19.62 -1.58
CA ASN A 153 -0.21 -20.98 -2.11
C ASN A 153 -1.59 -21.40 -2.69
N ASN A 154 -2.56 -20.50 -2.82
CA ASN A 154 -3.95 -20.80 -3.21
C ASN A 154 -4.64 -21.86 -2.32
N ILE A 155 -4.26 -21.91 -1.04
CA ILE A 155 -4.81 -22.81 -0.04
C ILE A 155 -5.83 -22.06 0.80
N SER A 156 -6.98 -22.66 1.07
CA SER A 156 -7.98 -22.11 1.99
C SER A 156 -7.40 -22.05 3.42
N PRO A 157 -7.31 -20.86 4.05
CA PRO A 157 -6.82 -20.74 5.42
C PRO A 157 -7.64 -21.58 6.42
N LEU A 158 -8.97 -21.66 6.22
CA LEU A 158 -9.84 -22.47 7.07
C LEU A 158 -9.45 -23.94 7.00
N ARG A 159 -9.28 -24.49 5.79
CA ARG A 159 -8.87 -25.89 5.55
C ARG A 159 -7.52 -26.19 6.20
N TYR A 160 -6.58 -25.25 6.12
CA TYR A 160 -5.29 -25.38 6.80
C TYR A 160 -5.43 -25.46 8.31
N PHE A 161 -6.17 -24.54 8.94
CA PHE A 161 -6.34 -24.54 10.39
C PHE A 161 -7.11 -25.76 10.89
N GLU A 162 -8.13 -26.23 10.16
CA GLU A 162 -8.84 -27.48 10.47
C GLU A 162 -7.88 -28.66 10.53
N ARG A 163 -7.05 -28.85 9.49
CA ARG A 163 -6.04 -29.93 9.47
C ARG A 163 -5.00 -29.77 10.58
N PHE A 164 -4.51 -28.55 10.78
CA PHE A 164 -3.50 -28.25 11.79
C PHE A 164 -4.00 -28.59 13.20
N PHE A 165 -5.20 -28.12 13.56
CA PHE A 165 -5.78 -28.39 14.87
C PHE A 165 -6.22 -29.85 15.03
N ASP A 166 -6.71 -30.51 13.98
CA ASP A 166 -7.03 -31.94 14.00
C ASP A 166 -5.79 -32.80 14.32
N ILE A 167 -4.63 -32.48 13.72
CA ILE A 167 -3.38 -33.19 14.01
C ILE A 167 -2.89 -32.92 15.42
N ILE A 168 -2.96 -31.67 15.90
CA ILE A 168 -2.60 -31.34 17.29
C ILE A 168 -3.50 -32.06 18.28
N ALA A 169 -4.82 -32.09 18.03
CA ALA A 169 -5.77 -32.78 18.89
C ALA A 169 -5.55 -34.30 18.93
N LYS A 170 -5.20 -34.91 17.79
CA LYS A 170 -4.92 -36.35 17.70
C LYS A 170 -3.60 -36.75 18.36
N THR A 171 -2.60 -35.87 18.29
CA THR A 171 -1.25 -36.16 18.82
C THR A 171 -1.05 -35.65 20.25
N ASN A 172 -1.97 -34.84 20.78
CA ASN A 172 -1.76 -34.05 22.01
C ASN A 172 -0.45 -33.26 22.00
N GLY A 173 0.01 -32.85 20.81
CA GLY A 173 1.28 -32.14 20.65
C GLY A 173 2.54 -33.02 20.70
N VAL A 174 2.41 -34.34 20.79
CA VAL A 174 3.54 -35.28 20.92
C VAL A 174 3.91 -35.88 19.56
N GLY A 175 5.20 -35.84 19.21
CA GLY A 175 5.70 -36.45 17.96
C GLY A 175 5.34 -35.69 16.68
N ILE A 176 5.03 -34.40 16.79
CA ILE A 176 4.74 -33.54 15.62
C ILE A 176 6.04 -33.16 14.91
N GLU A 177 6.13 -33.47 13.62
CA GLU A 177 7.14 -32.88 12.74
C GLU A 177 6.71 -31.48 12.30
N TRP A 178 7.16 -30.46 13.03
CA TRP A 178 6.79 -29.06 12.79
C TRP A 178 7.14 -28.56 11.38
N ASP A 179 8.21 -29.08 10.79
CA ASP A 179 8.61 -28.74 9.42
C ASP A 179 7.60 -29.17 8.36
N GLN A 180 6.70 -30.12 8.67
CA GLN A 180 5.60 -30.58 7.81
C GLN A 180 4.28 -29.83 8.06
N MET A 181 4.20 -29.06 9.15
CA MET A 181 2.99 -28.34 9.55
C MET A 181 2.79 -27.01 8.78
N THR A 182 3.67 -26.65 7.84
CA THR A 182 3.53 -25.42 7.06
C THR A 182 2.34 -25.49 6.08
N PRO A 183 1.67 -24.37 5.75
CA PRO A 183 0.54 -24.37 4.82
C PRO A 183 0.80 -25.08 3.51
N SER A 184 1.97 -24.86 2.91
CA SER A 184 2.37 -25.49 1.66
C SER A 184 2.44 -27.01 1.78
N LYS A 185 3.03 -27.57 2.84
CA LYS A 185 3.22 -29.02 2.95
C LYS A 185 1.97 -29.74 3.48
N LEU A 186 1.28 -29.12 4.44
CA LEU A 186 0.16 -29.75 5.14
C LEU A 186 -1.09 -29.91 4.27
N CYS A 187 -1.24 -29.08 3.23
CA CYS A 187 -2.43 -29.03 2.39
C CYS A 187 -2.14 -29.29 0.90
N GLN A 188 -0.95 -29.79 0.55
CA GLN A 188 -0.54 -30.08 -0.84
C GLN A 188 -1.12 -31.37 -1.44
N GLU A 189 -2.03 -32.06 -0.73
CA GLU A 189 -2.73 -33.24 -1.25
C GLU A 189 -4.24 -32.96 -1.34
N SER A 190 -4.69 -32.62 -2.55
CA SER A 190 -5.97 -33.00 -3.18
C SER A 190 -6.07 -32.39 -4.57
#